data_AF-C9SEH2-F1
#
_entry.id   AF-C9SEH2-F1
#
_cell.length_a   1.000
_cell.length_b   1.000
_cell.length_c   1.000
_cell.angle_alpha   90.00
_cell.angle_beta   90.00
_cell.angle_gamma   90.00
#
_symmetry.space_group_name_H-M   'P 1'
#
loop_
_entity.id
_entity.type
_entity.pdbx_description
1 polymer ?
#
loop_
_entity_poly.entity_id
_entity_poly.type
_entity_poly.pdbx_seq_one_letter_code
_entity_poly.pdbx_strand_id
1 'polypeptide(L)'
;MADLYLGDVVVGTRVMQYDLGKRHTAGQFQSTAVAKIPSLRLRSAITDLQASHRLQPGVNNGAAISSLRMVRILHERLQNHPRPTQPDHLFQAAYEHPADSPDCHDCDLGKLQMRGKRDIQDPIIHYGVIASGNSVIKDGKTRDDIARHLSAMCFEMESAGMMDNLECLPIRGICDYSDSHKNKGWQDYAARDRGRICERIGRETSCMA
;
A
#
# COMPACT_ATOMS: atom_id res chain seq x y z
N MET A 1 -5.24 -7.77 9.04
CA MET A 1 -4.66 -6.87 8.03
C MET A 1 -5.11 -5.47 8.38
N ALA A 2 -4.27 -4.44 8.21
CA ALA A 2 -4.76 -3.06 8.30
C ALA A 2 -5.79 -2.82 7.17
N ASP A 3 -6.83 -2.05 7.46
CA ASP A 3 -7.86 -1.70 6.47
C ASP A 3 -7.30 -0.62 5.54
N LEU A 4 -6.74 -1.03 4.40
CA LEU A 4 -6.10 -0.15 3.40
C LEU A 4 -7.10 0.32 2.36
N TYR A 5 -7.16 1.61 2.13
CA TYR A 5 -8.05 2.23 1.14
C TYR A 5 -7.25 2.76 -0.06
N LEU A 6 -7.90 2.90 -1.21
CA LEU A 6 -7.27 3.55 -2.35
C LEU A 6 -6.90 5.00 -1.99
N GLY A 7 -5.71 5.42 -2.41
CA GLY A 7 -5.08 6.68 -2.03
C GLY A 7 -4.27 6.63 -0.74
N ASP A 8 -4.37 5.58 0.07
CA ASP A 8 -3.49 5.44 1.23
C ASP A 8 -2.03 5.26 0.82
N VAL A 9 -1.11 5.48 1.75
CA VAL A 9 0.33 5.32 1.54
C VAL A 9 0.89 4.30 2.51
N VAL A 10 1.70 3.37 2.02
CA VAL A 10 2.45 2.39 2.82
C VAL A 10 3.93 2.75 2.80
N VAL A 11 4.51 2.98 3.97
CA VAL A 11 5.96 3.11 4.18
C VAL A 11 6.51 1.75 4.60
N GLY A 12 7.40 1.19 3.78
CA GLY A 12 7.94 -0.15 3.98
C GLY A 12 8.97 -0.19 5.12
N THR A 13 8.60 -0.81 6.23
CA THR A 13 9.54 -1.13 7.33
C THR A 13 10.32 -2.41 7.06
N ARG A 14 9.81 -3.22 6.12
CA ARG A 14 10.39 -4.47 5.64
C ARG A 14 9.88 -4.75 4.23
N VAL A 15 10.74 -5.32 3.37
CA VAL A 15 10.35 -5.87 2.08
C VAL A 15 10.56 -7.37 2.07
N MET A 16 9.54 -8.11 1.62
CA MET A 16 9.58 -9.57 1.47
C MET A 16 9.37 -9.91 0.01
N GLN A 17 10.28 -10.66 -0.61
CA GLN A 17 10.07 -11.12 -1.97
C GLN A 17 9.12 -12.32 -1.98
N TYR A 18 7.94 -12.21 -2.58
CA TYR A 18 6.90 -13.24 -2.42
C TYR A 18 7.03 -14.41 -3.41
N ASP A 19 7.77 -14.24 -4.51
CA ASP A 19 7.93 -15.25 -5.56
C ASP A 19 9.33 -15.88 -5.59
N LEU A 20 10.20 -15.53 -4.63
CA LEU A 20 11.53 -16.13 -4.49
C LEU A 20 11.47 -17.37 -3.61
N GLY A 21 11.62 -18.54 -4.23
CA GLY A 21 11.52 -19.81 -3.54
C GLY A 21 11.64 -21.02 -4.44
N LYS A 22 11.52 -22.20 -3.82
CA LYS A 22 11.52 -23.50 -4.52
C LYS A 22 10.08 -23.92 -4.79
N ARG A 23 9.82 -24.37 -6.02
CA ARG A 23 8.56 -25.03 -6.38
C ARG A 23 8.75 -26.53 -6.31
N HIS A 24 7.91 -27.20 -5.51
CA HIS A 24 7.88 -28.65 -5.35
C HIS A 24 6.77 -29.25 -6.22
N THR A 25 6.75 -30.58 -6.32
CA THR A 25 5.67 -31.34 -6.96
C THR A 25 4.31 -30.98 -6.35
N ALA A 26 3.24 -31.02 -7.16
CA ALA A 26 1.88 -30.61 -6.77
C ALA A 26 1.70 -29.11 -6.46
N GLY A 27 2.57 -28.24 -6.97
CA GLY A 27 2.37 -26.78 -6.92
C GLY A 27 2.71 -26.11 -5.59
N GLN A 28 3.30 -26.84 -4.65
CA GLN A 28 3.73 -26.28 -3.36
C GLN A 28 4.91 -25.33 -3.55
N PHE A 29 4.78 -24.10 -3.05
CA PHE A 29 5.83 -23.10 -3.05
C PHE A 29 6.45 -22.96 -1.65
N GLN A 30 7.76 -23.13 -1.57
CA GLN A 30 8.54 -22.91 -0.36
C GLN A 30 9.36 -21.64 -0.55
N SER A 31 8.96 -20.57 0.14
CA SER A 31 9.71 -19.30 0.12
C SER A 31 11.13 -19.50 0.64
N THR A 32 12.10 -18.91 -0.06
CA THR A 32 13.50 -18.79 0.38
C THR A 32 13.91 -17.33 0.51
N ALA A 33 12.95 -16.42 0.52
CA ALA A 33 13.18 -14.98 0.56
C ALA A 33 13.69 -14.55 1.93
N VAL A 34 14.74 -13.73 1.93
CA VAL A 34 15.22 -13.04 3.13
C VAL A 34 14.60 -11.66 3.17
N ALA A 35 14.14 -11.26 4.36
CA ALA A 35 13.62 -9.92 4.60
C ALA A 35 14.68 -8.86 4.30
N LYS A 36 14.32 -7.87 3.48
CA LYS A 36 15.13 -6.68 3.25
C LYS A 36 14.63 -5.58 4.19
N ILE A 37 15.54 -5.02 4.97
CA ILE A 37 15.22 -4.07 6.03
C ILE A 37 15.94 -2.76 5.72
N PRO A 38 15.25 -1.60 5.75
CA PRO A 38 15.91 -0.31 5.59
C PRO A 38 17.01 -0.12 6.62
N SER A 39 18.04 0.67 6.28
CA SER A 39 19.15 0.97 7.18
C SER A 39 18.69 1.63 8.50
N LEU A 40 19.59 1.70 9.47
CA LEU A 40 19.32 2.40 10.73
C LEU A 40 18.90 3.87 10.50
N ARG A 41 19.58 4.57 9.59
CA ARG A 41 19.26 5.97 9.25
C ARG A 41 17.85 6.10 8.71
N LEU A 42 17.46 5.26 7.75
CA LEU A 42 16.11 5.26 7.17
C LEU A 42 15.05 4.89 8.21
N ARG A 43 15.34 3.93 9.09
CA ARG A 43 14.46 3.56 10.19
C ARG A 43 14.27 4.67 11.23
N SER A 44 15.31 5.46 11.51
CA SER A 44 15.18 6.65 12.35
C SER A 44 14.23 7.65 11.70
N ALA A 45 14.37 7.90 10.40
CA ALA A 45 13.45 8.77 9.66
C ALA A 45 11.99 8.26 9.70
N ILE A 46 11.77 6.93 9.62
CA ILE A 46 10.45 6.33 9.85
C ILE A 46 9.94 6.62 11.26
N THR A 47 10.81 6.48 12.27
CA THR A 47 10.47 6.70 13.69
C THR A 47 10.09 8.16 13.94
N ASP A 48 10.84 9.11 13.35
CA ASP A 48 10.56 10.54 13.44
C ASP A 48 9.24 10.90 12.75
N LEU A 49 8.96 10.28 11.60
CA LEU A 49 7.69 10.42 10.91
C LEU A 49 6.53 9.88 11.78
N GLN A 50 6.67 8.69 12.36
CA GLN A 50 5.69 8.11 13.27
C GLN A 50 5.47 8.97 14.52
N ALA A 51 6.52 9.51 15.12
CA ALA A 51 6.43 10.41 16.28
C ALA A 51 5.66 11.69 15.90
N SER A 52 5.96 12.25 14.72
CA SER A 52 5.25 13.40 14.16
C SER A 52 3.76 13.12 13.94
N HIS A 53 3.37 11.87 13.67
CA HIS A 53 1.96 11.47 13.54
C HIS A 53 1.28 11.34 14.91
N ARG A 54 1.97 10.79 15.92
CA ARG A 54 1.42 10.48 17.25
C ARG A 54 1.28 11.69 18.16
N LEU A 55 2.18 12.66 18.09
CA LEU A 55 2.24 13.81 19.02
C LEU A 55 1.19 14.90 18.75
N GLN A 56 0.10 14.60 18.05
CA GLN A 56 -0.91 15.59 17.68
C GLN A 56 -2.25 15.23 18.35
N PRO A 57 -2.84 16.14 19.15
CA PRO A 57 -4.04 15.83 19.93
C PRO A 57 -5.27 15.72 19.02
N GLY A 58 -5.89 14.54 19.03
CA GLY A 58 -7.11 14.23 18.27
C GLY A 58 -7.73 12.92 18.74
N VAL A 59 -8.47 13.00 19.85
CA VAL A 59 -9.45 12.05 20.40
C VAL A 59 -8.92 10.66 20.81
N ASN A 60 -8.89 10.47 22.13
CA ASN A 60 -8.75 9.17 22.79
C ASN A 60 -9.88 8.25 22.32
N ASN A 61 -9.57 7.20 21.55
CA ASN A 61 -10.26 5.91 21.53
C ASN A 61 -9.57 4.97 20.54
N GLY A 62 -8.67 4.11 21.01
CA GLY A 62 -8.39 2.72 20.59
C GLY A 62 -8.33 2.28 19.11
N ALA A 63 -8.53 3.13 18.10
CA ALA A 63 -8.59 2.77 16.69
C ALA A 63 -7.92 3.87 15.87
N ALA A 64 -6.90 3.47 15.09
CA ALA A 64 -6.19 4.24 14.05
C ALA A 64 -6.27 5.78 14.16
N ILE A 65 -5.43 6.36 15.02
CA ILE A 65 -5.35 7.81 15.21
C ILE A 65 -4.81 8.47 13.94
N SER A 66 -5.69 9.21 13.28
CA SER A 66 -5.41 10.01 12.09
C SER A 66 -4.69 11.32 12.44
N SER A 67 -3.58 11.56 11.76
CA SER A 67 -2.72 12.73 11.88
C SER A 67 -3.31 13.94 11.12
N LEU A 68 -4.03 14.80 11.84
CA LEU A 68 -4.73 15.97 11.29
C LEU A 68 -3.82 17.03 10.62
N ARG A 69 -2.50 17.09 10.90
CA ARG A 69 -1.58 17.98 10.15
C ARG A 69 -1.02 17.38 8.87
N MET A 70 -0.93 16.05 8.74
CA MET A 70 -0.61 15.44 7.44
C MET A 70 -1.78 15.56 6.49
N VAL A 71 -2.99 15.30 7.00
CA VAL A 71 -4.24 15.74 6.36
C VAL A 71 -4.09 17.20 5.93
N ARG A 72 -3.72 18.13 6.83
CA ARG A 72 -3.56 19.55 6.47
C ARG A 72 -2.46 19.88 5.46
N ILE A 73 -1.32 19.18 5.44
CA ILE A 73 -0.23 19.42 4.46
C ILE A 73 -0.55 18.80 3.11
N LEU A 74 -1.22 17.65 3.10
CA LEU A 74 -1.86 17.14 1.89
C LEU A 74 -2.92 18.16 1.43
N HIS A 75 -3.79 18.64 2.33
CA HIS A 75 -4.94 19.52 2.12
C HIS A 75 -4.58 20.95 1.67
N GLU A 76 -3.59 21.60 2.27
CA GLU A 76 -3.10 22.95 1.91
C GLU A 76 -2.52 22.98 0.48
N ARG A 77 -2.11 21.82 -0.06
CA ARG A 77 -1.67 21.66 -1.47
C ARG A 77 -2.66 20.88 -2.34
N LEU A 78 -3.84 20.50 -1.82
CA LEU A 78 -4.90 19.78 -2.54
C LEU A 78 -5.89 20.73 -3.24
N GLN A 79 -5.80 22.06 -3.03
CA GLN A 79 -6.75 23.02 -3.62
C GLN A 79 -6.85 22.98 -5.16
N ASN A 80 -5.90 22.33 -5.85
CA ASN A 80 -5.91 22.19 -7.32
C ASN A 80 -6.03 20.74 -7.83
N HIS A 81 -6.18 19.72 -6.99
CA HIS A 81 -6.17 18.32 -7.44
C HIS A 81 -7.13 17.43 -6.65
N PRO A 82 -8.38 17.27 -7.10
CA PRO A 82 -9.39 16.48 -6.40
C PRO A 82 -9.06 14.99 -6.39
N ARG A 83 -9.61 14.29 -5.39
CA ARG A 83 -9.70 12.82 -5.34
C ARG A 83 -10.32 12.31 -6.65
N PRO A 84 -9.91 11.14 -7.16
CA PRO A 84 -10.55 10.52 -8.32
C PRO A 84 -12.05 10.37 -8.11
N THR A 85 -12.82 10.53 -9.18
CA THR A 85 -14.28 10.29 -9.15
C THR A 85 -14.62 8.81 -9.06
N GLN A 86 -13.68 7.94 -9.44
CA GLN A 86 -13.81 6.50 -9.30
C GLN A 86 -13.89 6.11 -7.82
N PRO A 87 -14.90 5.34 -7.42
CA PRO A 87 -15.05 4.93 -6.03
C PRO A 87 -13.92 4.00 -5.60
N ASP A 88 -13.71 3.95 -4.29
CA ASP A 88 -12.86 2.95 -3.67
C ASP A 88 -13.67 1.66 -3.48
N HIS A 89 -13.51 0.72 -4.41
CA HIS A 89 -14.16 -0.58 -4.39
C HIS A 89 -13.12 -1.68 -4.18
N LEU A 90 -13.18 -2.33 -3.00
CA LEU A 90 -12.55 -3.62 -2.76
C LEU A 90 -13.63 -4.69 -2.87
N PHE A 91 -13.48 -5.62 -3.82
CA PHE A 91 -14.35 -6.77 -3.95
C PHE A 91 -13.89 -7.92 -3.06
N GLN A 92 -14.80 -8.84 -2.76
CA GLN A 92 -14.48 -10.09 -2.09
C GLN A 92 -13.41 -10.86 -2.88
N ALA A 93 -12.43 -11.43 -2.20
CA ALA A 93 -11.29 -12.10 -2.83
C ALA A 93 -11.66 -13.21 -3.82
N ALA A 94 -12.82 -13.84 -3.65
CA ALA A 94 -13.31 -14.91 -4.52
C ALA A 94 -14.15 -14.44 -5.71
N TYR A 95 -14.45 -13.14 -5.80
CA TYR A 95 -15.12 -12.58 -6.95
C TYR A 95 -14.07 -12.23 -8.00
N GLU A 96 -14.23 -12.77 -9.21
CA GLU A 96 -13.35 -12.47 -10.33
C GLU A 96 -14.01 -11.43 -11.23
N HIS A 97 -13.19 -10.49 -11.69
CA HIS A 97 -13.60 -9.47 -12.64
C HIS A 97 -14.00 -10.13 -13.98
N PRO A 98 -15.12 -9.74 -14.61
CA PRO A 98 -15.55 -10.32 -15.88
C PRO A 98 -14.51 -10.13 -16.99
N ALA A 99 -14.05 -11.25 -17.59
CA ALA A 99 -12.94 -11.25 -18.54
C ALA A 99 -13.14 -10.33 -19.77
N ASP A 100 -14.39 -10.12 -20.17
CA ASP A 100 -14.76 -9.34 -21.36
C ASP A 100 -14.96 -7.84 -21.07
N SER A 101 -14.85 -7.40 -19.80
CA SER A 101 -15.04 -5.99 -19.43
C SER A 101 -13.69 -5.27 -19.28
N PRO A 102 -13.56 -4.01 -19.73
CA PRO A 102 -12.31 -3.25 -19.57
C PRO A 102 -12.14 -2.64 -18.18
N ASP A 103 -13.23 -2.52 -17.40
CA ASP A 103 -13.30 -1.85 -16.12
C ASP A 103 -14.37 -2.45 -15.19
N CYS A 104 -14.53 -1.90 -13.99
CA CYS A 104 -15.45 -2.45 -12.99
C CYS A 104 -16.89 -1.90 -13.10
N HIS A 105 -17.31 -1.31 -14.23
CA HIS A 105 -18.66 -0.74 -14.34
C HIS A 105 -19.76 -1.81 -14.24
N ASP A 106 -19.50 -3.00 -14.80
CA ASP A 106 -20.43 -4.14 -14.81
C ASP A 106 -20.20 -5.12 -13.64
N CYS A 107 -19.37 -4.75 -12.67
CA CYS A 107 -19.11 -5.60 -11.51
C CYS A 107 -20.29 -5.61 -10.53
N ASP A 108 -20.57 -6.77 -9.95
CA ASP A 108 -21.63 -6.94 -8.95
C ASP A 108 -21.26 -6.22 -7.65
N LEU A 109 -21.90 -5.08 -7.39
CA LEU A 109 -21.70 -4.31 -6.16
C LEU A 109 -22.11 -5.08 -4.89
N GLY A 110 -22.93 -6.14 -5.02
CA GLY A 110 -23.23 -7.07 -3.94
C GLY A 110 -22.04 -7.95 -3.54
N LYS A 111 -20.96 -7.99 -4.35
CA LYS A 111 -19.70 -8.66 -4.05
C LYS A 111 -18.65 -7.73 -3.44
N LEU A 112 -19.01 -6.49 -3.10
CA LEU A 112 -18.10 -5.62 -2.36
C LEU A 112 -17.76 -6.23 -0.99
N GLN A 113 -16.51 -6.09 -0.60
CA GLN A 113 -16.05 -6.45 0.73
C GLN A 113 -16.64 -5.46 1.74
N MET A 114 -17.28 -5.97 2.79
CA MET A 114 -17.72 -5.11 3.90
C MET A 114 -16.51 -4.59 4.66
N ARG A 115 -16.44 -3.28 4.82
CA ARG A 115 -15.33 -2.54 5.43
C ARG A 115 -15.85 -1.43 6.33
N GLY A 116 -14.99 -0.93 7.22
CA GLY A 116 -15.35 0.18 8.10
C GLY A 116 -15.71 1.44 7.30
N LYS A 117 -16.53 2.33 7.85
CA LYS A 117 -16.70 3.64 7.23
C LYS A 117 -15.39 4.40 7.40
N ARG A 118 -14.87 4.94 6.29
CA ARG A 118 -13.73 5.85 6.32
C ARG A 118 -14.22 7.22 6.78
N ASP A 119 -13.89 7.59 8.01
CA ASP A 119 -14.31 8.88 8.60
C ASP A 119 -13.59 10.09 7.97
N ILE A 120 -12.39 9.88 7.43
CA ILE A 120 -11.53 10.93 6.89
C ILE A 120 -11.17 10.59 5.45
N GLN A 121 -11.51 11.47 4.51
CA GLN A 121 -11.28 11.23 3.08
C GLN A 121 -9.82 11.38 2.65
N ASP A 122 -8.98 12.02 3.48
CA ASP A 122 -7.55 12.20 3.21
C ASP A 122 -6.76 10.90 3.39
N PRO A 123 -5.70 10.69 2.59
CA PRO A 123 -4.79 9.55 2.68
C PRO A 123 -4.29 9.26 4.10
N ILE A 124 -4.27 7.98 4.46
CA ILE A 124 -3.67 7.50 5.71
C ILE A 124 -2.32 6.87 5.40
N ILE A 125 -1.33 7.14 6.26
CA ILE A 125 -0.01 6.48 6.17
C ILE A 125 0.02 5.25 7.06
N HIS A 126 0.34 4.12 6.45
CA HIS A 126 0.53 2.83 7.08
C HIS A 126 2.02 2.47 7.07
N TYR A 127 2.43 1.66 8.05
CA TYR A 127 3.81 1.20 8.19
C TYR A 127 3.82 -0.31 8.29
N GLY A 128 4.56 -0.98 7.40
CA GLY A 128 4.59 -2.43 7.44
C GLY A 128 5.34 -3.06 6.29
N VAL A 129 4.95 -4.30 6.00
CA VAL A 129 5.64 -5.14 5.03
C VAL A 129 5.12 -4.84 3.63
N ILE A 130 6.04 -4.59 2.71
CA ILE A 130 5.76 -4.53 1.28
C ILE A 130 6.16 -5.87 0.66
N ALA A 131 5.23 -6.53 -0.02
CA ALA A 131 5.51 -7.75 -0.76
C ALA A 131 5.98 -7.39 -2.17
N SER A 132 7.22 -7.77 -2.51
CA SER A 132 7.85 -7.47 -3.78
C SER A 132 7.96 -8.73 -4.65
N GLY A 133 7.86 -8.65 -5.96
CA GLY A 133 8.08 -9.82 -6.82
C GLY A 133 8.18 -9.46 -8.30
N ASN A 134 8.58 -10.42 -9.12
CA ASN A 134 8.71 -10.24 -10.57
C ASN A 134 7.40 -10.55 -11.32
N SER A 135 6.35 -10.93 -10.60
CA SER A 135 5.03 -11.24 -11.17
C SER A 135 4.01 -10.16 -10.82
N VAL A 136 2.91 -10.07 -11.57
CA VAL A 136 1.75 -9.26 -11.18
C VAL A 136 0.73 -10.17 -10.51
N ILE A 137 0.24 -9.80 -9.34
CA ILE A 137 -0.87 -10.50 -8.69
C ILE A 137 -2.18 -9.93 -9.24
N LYS A 138 -3.01 -10.82 -9.79
CA LYS A 138 -4.33 -10.48 -10.36
C LYS A 138 -5.45 -11.38 -9.82
N ASP A 139 -5.17 -12.11 -8.74
CA ASP A 139 -6.11 -13.02 -8.09
C ASP A 139 -6.23 -12.65 -6.61
N GLY A 140 -7.45 -12.34 -6.18
CA GLY A 140 -7.72 -11.89 -4.82
C GLY A 140 -7.42 -12.95 -3.76
N LYS A 141 -7.61 -14.24 -4.08
CA LYS A 141 -7.28 -15.35 -3.16
C LYS A 141 -5.77 -15.46 -2.97
N THR A 142 -5.02 -15.50 -4.07
CA THR A 142 -3.55 -15.53 -4.06
C THR A 142 -2.99 -14.33 -3.29
N ARG A 143 -3.53 -13.12 -3.53
CA ARG A 143 -3.20 -11.92 -2.76
C ARG A 143 -3.38 -12.14 -1.26
N ASP A 144 -4.57 -12.57 -0.84
CA ASP A 144 -4.89 -12.75 0.59
C ASP A 144 -4.01 -13.81 1.25
N ASP A 145 -3.68 -14.88 0.53
CA ASP A 145 -2.80 -15.95 1.00
C ASP A 145 -1.36 -15.47 1.20
N ILE A 146 -0.80 -14.76 0.23
CA ILE A 146 0.53 -14.18 0.34
C ILE A 146 0.54 -13.11 1.44
N ALA A 147 -0.48 -12.25 1.49
CA ALA A 147 -0.61 -11.20 2.50
C ALA A 147 -0.62 -11.79 3.91
N ARG A 148 -1.36 -12.88 4.14
CA ARG A 148 -1.41 -13.57 5.42
C ARG A 148 -0.05 -14.19 5.77
N HIS A 149 0.57 -14.87 4.81
CA HIS A 149 1.84 -15.56 5.03
C HIS A 149 2.99 -14.59 5.36
N LEU A 150 3.06 -13.46 4.65
CA LEU A 150 4.14 -12.47 4.80
C LEU A 150 3.82 -11.33 5.76
N SER A 151 2.57 -11.27 6.25
CA SER A 151 2.00 -10.08 6.89
C SER A 151 2.14 -8.84 5.99
N ALA A 152 1.98 -9.01 4.68
CA ALA A 152 2.10 -7.94 3.69
C ALA A 152 0.93 -6.97 3.78
N MET A 153 1.22 -5.68 3.58
CA MET A 153 0.22 -4.63 3.46
C MET A 153 -0.11 -4.36 2.00
N CYS A 154 0.90 -4.24 1.13
CA CYS A 154 0.71 -4.02 -0.30
C CYS A 154 1.72 -4.81 -1.13
N PHE A 155 1.48 -4.83 -2.44
CA PHE A 155 2.27 -5.57 -3.41
C PHE A 155 2.84 -4.62 -4.48
N GLU A 156 4.05 -4.90 -4.93
CA GLU A 156 4.75 -4.15 -5.98
C GLU A 156 5.86 -5.02 -6.60
N MET A 157 6.64 -4.48 -7.54
CA MET A 157 7.55 -5.30 -8.35
C MET A 157 9.02 -4.87 -8.35
N GLU A 158 9.38 -3.82 -7.59
CA GLU A 158 10.68 -3.19 -7.77
C GLU A 158 11.56 -3.26 -6.51
N SER A 159 10.97 -3.17 -5.32
CA SER A 159 11.73 -2.90 -4.08
C SER A 159 12.71 -4.01 -3.72
N ALA A 160 12.39 -5.28 -3.97
CA ALA A 160 13.30 -6.38 -3.68
C ALA A 160 14.62 -6.23 -4.44
N GLY A 161 14.58 -6.03 -5.76
CA GLY A 161 15.80 -5.88 -6.55
C GLY A 161 16.53 -4.55 -6.29
N MET A 162 15.77 -3.48 -6.03
CA MET A 162 16.35 -2.16 -5.75
C MET A 162 17.17 -2.16 -4.45
N MET A 163 16.63 -2.75 -3.38
CA MET A 163 17.30 -2.81 -2.08
C MET A 163 18.54 -3.72 -2.04
N ASP A 164 18.82 -4.50 -3.10
CA ASP A 164 20.10 -5.21 -3.21
C ASP A 164 21.26 -4.28 -3.57
N ASN A 165 20.96 -3.17 -4.24
CA ASN A 165 21.98 -2.28 -4.83
C ASN A 165 21.92 -0.86 -4.26
N LEU A 166 20.81 -0.48 -3.62
CA LEU A 166 20.55 0.87 -3.16
C LEU A 166 20.01 0.86 -1.73
N GLU A 167 20.59 1.72 -0.88
CA GLU A 167 20.01 2.05 0.41
C GLU A 167 18.80 2.97 0.19
N CYS A 168 17.61 2.40 0.23
CA CYS A 168 16.37 3.13 -0.03
C CYS A 168 15.24 2.76 0.93
N LEU A 169 14.30 3.69 1.06
CA LEU A 169 13.04 3.47 1.75
C LEU A 169 11.92 3.31 0.72
N PRO A 170 11.31 2.12 0.61
CA PRO A 170 10.19 1.90 -0.31
C PRO A 170 8.90 2.53 0.24
N ILE A 171 8.25 3.35 -0.58
CA ILE A 171 7.00 4.04 -0.24
C ILE A 171 6.00 3.81 -1.38
N ARG A 172 4.82 3.29 -1.06
CA ARG A 172 3.81 2.93 -2.07
C ARG A 172 2.49 3.62 -1.80
N GLY A 173 1.97 4.31 -2.81
CA GLY A 173 0.58 4.74 -2.80
C GLY A 173 -0.31 3.59 -3.29
N ILE A 174 -1.46 3.39 -2.65
CA ILE A 174 -2.39 2.33 -3.02
C ILE A 174 -3.27 2.82 -4.18
N CYS A 175 -3.08 2.23 -5.36
CA CYS A 175 -3.88 2.54 -6.56
C CYS A 175 -4.72 1.36 -7.07
N ASP A 176 -4.46 0.15 -6.56
CA ASP A 176 -5.28 -1.04 -6.77
C ASP A 176 -5.15 -1.98 -5.57
N TYR A 177 -5.92 -3.07 -5.61
CA TYR A 177 -5.94 -4.09 -4.58
C TYR A 177 -5.25 -5.38 -5.00
N SER A 178 -4.39 -5.34 -6.02
CA SER A 178 -3.63 -6.52 -6.49
C SER A 178 -4.52 -7.75 -6.73
N ASP A 179 -5.69 -7.52 -7.33
CA ASP A 179 -6.63 -8.54 -7.77
C ASP A 179 -7.03 -8.28 -9.22
N SER A 180 -8.10 -8.94 -9.68
CA SER A 180 -8.57 -8.82 -11.06
C SER A 180 -9.23 -7.47 -11.36
N HIS A 181 -9.61 -6.67 -10.35
CA HIS A 181 -10.36 -5.43 -10.46
C HIS A 181 -9.42 -4.23 -10.59
N LYS A 182 -9.20 -3.78 -11.83
CA LYS A 182 -8.32 -2.63 -12.09
C LYS A 182 -9.01 -1.32 -11.71
N ASN A 183 -8.26 -0.42 -11.07
CA ASN A 183 -8.74 0.93 -10.77
C ASN A 183 -7.76 2.03 -11.24
N LYS A 184 -7.71 2.25 -12.56
CA LYS A 184 -6.73 3.15 -13.18
C LYS A 184 -6.84 4.61 -12.72
N GLY A 185 -8.04 5.06 -12.32
CA GLY A 185 -8.28 6.44 -11.88
C GLY A 185 -7.46 6.85 -10.64
N TRP A 186 -6.97 5.87 -9.88
CA TRP A 186 -6.24 6.09 -8.64
C TRP A 186 -4.73 6.20 -8.79
N GLN A 187 -4.17 5.84 -9.95
CA GLN A 187 -2.72 5.79 -10.14
C GLN A 187 -2.06 7.15 -9.94
N ASP A 188 -2.58 8.20 -10.57
CA ASP A 188 -2.04 9.56 -10.45
C ASP A 188 -2.19 10.11 -9.04
N TYR A 189 -3.32 9.85 -8.38
CA TYR A 189 -3.58 10.30 -7.01
C TYR A 189 -2.59 9.63 -6.03
N ALA A 190 -2.49 8.30 -6.08
CA ALA A 190 -1.59 7.51 -5.26
C ALA A 190 -0.10 7.85 -5.49
N ALA A 191 0.30 8.08 -6.75
CA ALA A 191 1.66 8.47 -7.10
C ALA A 191 2.04 9.84 -6.51
N ARG A 192 1.10 10.79 -6.49
CA ARG A 192 1.32 12.11 -5.89
C ARG A 192 1.43 12.03 -4.37
N ASP A 193 0.54 11.29 -3.72
CA ASP A 193 0.54 11.18 -2.26
C ASP A 193 1.80 10.49 -1.76
N ARG A 194 2.24 9.38 -2.38
CA ARG A 194 3.53 8.77 -2.03
C ARG A 194 4.71 9.73 -2.28
N GLY A 195 4.66 10.52 -3.35
CA GLY A 195 5.71 11.50 -3.69
C GLY A 195 5.87 12.57 -2.62
N ARG A 196 4.77 13.04 -2.02
CA ARG A 196 4.80 14.03 -0.94
C ARG A 196 5.40 13.45 0.35
N ILE A 197 5.15 12.18 0.63
CA ILE A 197 5.76 11.48 1.78
C ILE A 197 7.26 11.28 1.53
N CYS A 198 7.62 10.89 0.31
CA CYS A 198 9.00 10.82 -0.16
C CYS A 198 9.72 12.18 0.00
N GLU A 199 9.13 13.31 -0.41
CA GLU A 199 9.71 14.65 -0.21
C GLU A 199 9.89 15.01 1.27
N ARG A 200 8.96 14.59 2.14
CA ARG A 200 9.01 14.89 3.57
C ARG A 200 10.16 14.14 4.25
N ILE A 201 10.38 12.89 3.89
CA ILE A 201 11.47 12.05 4.39
C ILE A 201 12.80 12.38 3.69
N GLY A 202 12.72 12.75 2.41
CA GLY A 202 13.83 12.91 1.46
C GLY A 202 14.61 14.20 1.56
N ARG A 203 14.26 15.15 2.43
CA ARG A 203 15.19 16.24 2.78
C ARG A 203 16.47 15.71 3.44
N GLU A 204 16.48 14.45 3.88
CA GLU A 204 17.64 13.83 4.53
C GLU A 204 17.93 12.38 4.08
N THR A 205 17.23 11.77 3.11
CA THR A 205 17.40 10.33 2.75
C THR A 205 16.94 9.96 1.32
N SER A 206 17.47 8.87 0.75
CA SER A 206 17.05 8.34 -0.56
C SER A 206 15.73 7.56 -0.41
N CYS A 207 14.63 8.14 -0.88
CA CYS A 207 13.31 7.50 -0.89
C CYS A 207 12.95 7.09 -2.32
N MET A 208 12.23 5.98 -2.46
CA MET A 208 11.70 5.53 -3.76
C MET A 208 10.19 5.75 -3.81
N ALA A 209 9.76 6.52 -4.81
CA ALA A 209 8.36 6.76 -5.14
C ALA A 209 7.89 5.82 -6.25
#